data_AF-A0A3N5G1L1-F1
#
_entry.id   AF-A0A3N5G1L1-F1
#
_cell.length_a   1.000
_cell.length_b   1.000
_cell.length_c   1.000
_cell.angle_alpha   90.00
_cell.angle_beta   90.00
_cell.angle_gamma   90.00
#
_symmetry.space_group_name_H-M   'P 1'
#
loop_
_entity.id
_entity.type
_entity.pdbx_description
1 polymer ?
#
loop_
_entity_poly.entity_id
_entity_poly.type
_entity_poly.pdbx_seq_one_letter_code
_entity_poly.pdbx_strand_id
1 'polypeptide(L)'
;MRPPLKPRRGRSVSSAMPPVSAGKRTTSSVKPTESGKTREDHRGFEDTRGHQMNSANLLRIVKLPTRACAVALAFALAACSAGPPPGQIADARIALQEAEEARADELATREYDAAVRHLSVAESTWRERRDAETAAHFARRAEASAREAQYRAEARAAEEEIRRETERRNRAELAVRDAEIARLHAEARTEAERRAAEAERQANEERRRSLEERERREAASEQARIETEARRNAEQRAREAEQLSREAEARAAEERQREEQRRLDEQRRLEEERRQAEEARAAEAAEIARLREEQERTREELRTTLSRLAEVRQEARGLVLTLPGSVYFAVNKSIVQPAMRSRLTEIARALSTAGDDSSILIEGHTDSDGSNEYNLELSRLRAEAVRSILVAGGVPSGRIETQGYGETRPIAS
;
A
#
# COMPACT_ATOMS: atom_id res chain seq x y z
N MET A 1 17.68 -6.74 -49.47
CA MET A 1 17.81 -5.40 -50.09
C MET A 1 17.71 -4.36 -48.99
N ARG A 2 18.78 -3.55 -48.83
CA ARG A 2 18.97 -2.39 -47.94
C ARG A 2 18.87 -2.59 -46.41
N PRO A 3 19.70 -1.86 -45.63
CA PRO A 3 20.61 -2.48 -44.65
C PRO A 3 20.49 -1.89 -43.22
N PRO A 4 21.26 -2.39 -42.22
CA PRO A 4 21.09 -2.07 -40.81
C PRO A 4 21.96 -0.88 -40.37
N LEU A 5 21.53 -0.15 -39.34
CA LEU A 5 22.36 0.86 -38.68
C LEU A 5 22.90 0.35 -37.34
N LYS A 6 24.23 0.43 -37.25
CA LYS A 6 25.11 0.04 -36.14
C LYS A 6 25.17 1.10 -35.02
N PRO A 7 25.75 0.73 -33.86
CA PRO A 7 25.70 1.49 -32.60
C PRO A 7 26.93 2.41 -32.38
N ARG A 8 26.82 3.38 -31.46
CA ARG A 8 27.94 4.11 -30.83
C ARG A 8 27.56 4.48 -29.39
N ARG A 9 28.16 3.84 -28.40
CA ARG A 9 29.39 4.20 -27.65
C ARG A 9 29.15 5.30 -26.61
N GLY A 10 29.46 4.94 -25.36
CA GLY A 10 29.13 5.70 -24.16
C GLY A 10 30.14 6.77 -23.76
N ARG A 11 29.86 7.38 -22.61
CA ARG A 11 30.86 7.88 -21.66
C ARG A 11 30.21 8.21 -20.31
N SER A 12 30.88 7.76 -19.26
CA SER A 12 30.63 7.96 -17.84
C SER A 12 31.34 9.22 -17.31
N VAL A 13 30.69 10.01 -16.46
CA VAL A 13 31.24 10.75 -15.29
C VAL A 13 30.04 11.40 -14.57
N SER A 14 29.67 11.04 -13.34
CA SER A 14 30.27 11.31 -12.01
C SER A 14 29.89 12.69 -11.42
N SER A 15 29.57 12.67 -10.12
CA SER A 15 29.49 13.79 -9.14
C SER A 15 28.23 14.67 -9.17
N ALA A 16 27.64 15.15 -8.06
CA ALA A 16 27.67 14.87 -6.61
C ALA A 16 26.56 15.76 -5.99
N MET A 17 26.12 15.40 -4.79
CA MET A 17 25.10 16.08 -3.97
C MET A 17 25.43 17.56 -3.63
N PRO A 18 24.43 18.40 -3.33
CA PRO A 18 24.66 19.75 -2.81
C PRO A 18 24.78 19.77 -1.27
N PRO A 19 25.54 20.70 -0.66
CA PRO A 19 25.47 20.94 0.78
C PRO A 19 24.48 22.05 1.15
N VAL A 20 23.96 21.91 2.36
CA VAL A 20 23.12 22.82 3.11
C VAL A 20 23.99 23.71 4.01
N SER A 21 23.58 24.97 4.18
CA SER A 21 23.59 25.77 5.45
C SER A 21 24.38 27.08 5.51
N ALA A 22 23.60 28.12 5.82
CA ALA A 22 23.85 29.25 6.74
C ALA A 22 24.86 30.36 6.41
N GLY A 23 24.29 31.55 6.16
CA GLY A 23 24.40 32.63 7.16
C GLY A 23 25.01 33.96 6.72
N LYS A 24 24.13 34.97 6.65
CA LYS A 24 24.24 36.34 7.21
C LYS A 24 23.95 37.49 6.23
N ARG A 25 22.88 38.20 6.62
CA ARG A 25 22.48 39.59 6.41
C ARG A 25 23.60 40.55 5.97
N THR A 26 23.30 41.43 5.00
CA THR A 26 23.36 42.90 5.13
C THR A 26 22.66 43.59 3.94
N THR A 27 21.57 44.30 4.28
CA THR A 27 21.14 45.63 3.84
C THR A 27 21.23 46.04 2.37
N SER A 28 20.04 46.06 1.77
CA SER A 28 19.59 46.79 0.58
C SER A 28 19.76 48.31 0.72
N SER A 29 20.26 48.92 -0.35
CA SER A 29 20.19 50.35 -0.65
C SER A 29 19.38 50.47 -1.93
N VAL A 30 18.34 51.30 -1.94
CA VAL A 30 18.01 52.32 -2.97
C VAL A 30 16.64 52.95 -2.62
N LYS A 31 16.62 54.28 -2.70
CA LYS A 31 15.60 55.26 -2.30
C LYS A 31 14.21 55.03 -2.89
N PRO A 32 13.19 55.59 -2.23
CA PRO A 32 12.31 56.53 -2.93
C PRO A 32 12.08 57.84 -2.17
N THR A 33 11.68 58.83 -2.96
CA THR A 33 11.30 60.21 -2.64
C THR A 33 9.86 60.28 -2.14
N GLU A 34 9.61 60.91 -0.98
CA GLU A 34 8.31 61.48 -0.60
C GLU A 34 8.52 62.70 0.33
N SER A 35 8.00 63.85 -0.09
CA SER A 35 7.66 65.04 0.70
C SER A 35 6.20 65.38 0.34
N GLY A 36 5.29 65.79 1.21
CA GLY A 36 5.29 65.96 2.65
C GLY A 36 3.84 66.09 3.10
N LYS A 37 3.56 65.75 4.37
CA LYS A 37 2.26 65.94 5.02
C LYS A 37 2.31 67.17 5.93
N THR A 38 1.42 68.11 5.62
CA THR A 38 0.50 68.85 6.51
C THR A 38 0.82 69.05 8.01
N ARG A 39 0.85 70.35 8.38
CA ARG A 39 -0.07 71.06 9.31
C ARG A 39 0.25 71.07 10.82
N GLU A 40 0.49 72.27 11.33
CA GLU A 40 0.12 72.82 12.67
C GLU A 40 0.08 74.36 12.51
N ASP A 41 -1.08 75.01 12.55
CA ASP A 41 -1.79 75.57 13.71
C ASP A 41 -1.12 76.79 14.38
N HIS A 42 -1.72 77.98 14.21
CA HIS A 42 -2.37 78.75 15.28
C HIS A 42 -2.48 80.27 15.00
N ARG A 43 -3.65 80.82 15.37
CA ARG A 43 -3.94 82.18 15.89
C ARG A 43 -3.64 83.34 14.93
N GLY A 44 -4.60 84.14 14.48
CA GLY A 44 -5.63 84.85 15.25
C GLY A 44 -5.21 86.31 15.40
N PHE A 45 -6.13 87.24 15.11
CA PHE A 45 -6.23 88.65 15.53
C PHE A 45 -6.36 89.68 14.39
N GLU A 46 -7.39 90.51 14.56
CA GLU A 46 -7.92 91.64 13.76
C GLU A 46 -6.92 92.85 13.82
N ASP A 47 -7.03 94.02 13.19
CA ASP A 47 -8.13 94.83 12.68
C ASP A 47 -7.55 96.06 11.91
N THR A 48 -8.43 96.78 11.22
CA THR A 48 -8.46 98.24 10.94
C THR A 48 -7.74 98.87 9.74
N ARG A 49 -8.61 99.23 8.79
CA ARG A 49 -8.77 100.51 8.06
C ARG A 49 -7.85 101.68 8.44
N GLY A 50 -7.39 102.40 7.42
CA GLY A 50 -6.92 103.77 7.52
C GLY A 50 -6.79 104.46 6.16
N HIS A 51 -7.87 105.08 5.68
CA HIS A 51 -7.85 106.12 4.65
C HIS A 51 -7.07 107.34 5.15
N GLN A 52 -6.17 107.91 4.34
CA GLN A 52 -5.91 109.35 4.32
C GLN A 52 -5.55 109.83 2.91
N MET A 53 -6.43 110.67 2.36
CA MET A 53 -6.14 111.67 1.33
C MET A 53 -6.07 113.02 2.03
N ASN A 54 -5.02 113.82 1.79
CA ASN A 54 -5.10 115.12 1.10
C ASN A 54 -3.97 116.11 1.44
N SER A 55 -3.65 116.88 0.38
CA SER A 55 -3.31 118.30 0.36
C SER A 55 -1.98 118.79 0.92
N ALA A 56 -1.09 119.20 0.00
CA ALA A 56 -0.41 120.49 0.10
C ALA A 56 -0.03 121.00 -1.29
N ASN A 57 -0.77 122.03 -1.69
CA ASN A 57 -0.53 122.92 -2.82
C ASN A 57 0.60 123.90 -2.42
N LEU A 58 1.52 124.30 -3.32
CA LEU A 58 2.15 125.64 -3.32
C LEU A 58 3.08 125.85 -4.53
N LEU A 59 2.61 126.78 -5.39
CA LEU A 59 3.31 127.77 -6.21
C LEU A 59 4.36 127.35 -7.26
N ARG A 60 3.91 127.33 -8.52
CA ARG A 60 4.72 127.62 -9.72
C ARG A 60 4.39 129.02 -10.22
N ILE A 61 5.37 129.91 -10.20
CA ILE A 61 5.29 131.28 -10.71
C ILE A 61 5.55 131.26 -12.22
N VAL A 62 4.54 131.60 -13.02
CA VAL A 62 4.68 131.87 -14.46
C VAL A 62 4.40 133.35 -14.70
N LYS A 63 5.39 134.07 -15.25
CA LYS A 63 5.27 135.48 -15.64
C LYS A 63 4.59 135.57 -17.02
N LEU A 64 3.48 136.30 -17.11
CA LEU A 64 2.91 136.77 -18.39
C LEU A 64 3.26 138.25 -18.63
N PRO A 65 3.55 138.66 -19.88
CA PRO A 65 3.89 140.04 -20.18
C PRO A 65 2.65 140.95 -20.31
N THR A 66 2.82 142.13 -19.75
CA THR A 66 1.98 143.33 -19.79
C THR A 66 1.63 143.77 -21.22
N ARG A 67 0.36 143.63 -21.63
CA ARG A 67 -0.39 144.48 -22.59
C ARG A 67 -1.73 143.83 -22.98
N ALA A 68 -2.69 143.72 -22.06
CA ALA A 68 -4.05 143.27 -22.40
C ALA A 68 -5.17 143.76 -21.44
N CYS A 69 -4.93 144.80 -20.63
CA CYS A 69 -5.90 145.26 -19.61
C CYS A 69 -6.86 146.38 -20.07
N ALA A 70 -6.93 146.75 -21.34
CA ALA A 70 -7.71 147.92 -21.78
C ALA A 70 -8.89 147.64 -22.73
N VAL A 71 -9.17 146.38 -23.11
CA VAL A 71 -10.25 146.04 -24.06
C VAL A 71 -11.35 145.16 -23.45
N ALA A 72 -11.12 144.59 -22.26
CA ALA A 72 -12.09 143.70 -21.60
C ALA A 72 -13.26 144.42 -20.88
N LEU A 73 -13.21 145.75 -20.73
CA LEU A 73 -14.22 146.50 -19.96
C LEU A 73 -15.42 147.01 -20.79
N ALA A 74 -15.43 146.83 -22.11
CA ALA A 74 -16.49 147.31 -23.00
C ALA A 74 -17.44 146.21 -23.53
N PHE A 75 -17.16 144.92 -23.27
CA PHE A 75 -18.03 143.79 -23.66
C PHE A 75 -18.93 143.27 -22.52
N ALA A 76 -18.83 143.85 -21.32
CA ALA A 76 -19.57 143.41 -20.13
C ALA A 76 -21.00 144.01 -20.00
N LEU A 77 -21.44 144.86 -20.93
CA LEU A 77 -22.74 145.56 -20.84
C LEU A 77 -23.80 145.11 -21.86
N ALA A 78 -23.56 144.02 -22.60
CA ALA A 78 -24.53 143.44 -23.55
C ALA A 78 -24.99 142.01 -23.19
N ALA A 79 -24.72 141.54 -21.97
CA ALA A 79 -24.99 140.16 -21.55
C ALA A 79 -25.91 140.02 -20.33
N CYS A 80 -26.65 141.07 -19.93
CA CYS A 80 -27.55 141.00 -18.78
C CYS A 80 -28.91 141.63 -19.10
N SER A 81 -29.81 140.83 -19.67
CA SER A 81 -31.26 141.06 -19.62
C SER A 81 -32.10 139.76 -19.59
N ALA A 82 -31.49 138.59 -19.74
CA ALA A 82 -32.19 137.32 -19.56
C ALA A 82 -32.05 136.87 -18.10
N GLY A 83 -33.19 136.67 -17.42
CA GLY A 83 -33.23 136.08 -16.07
C GLY A 83 -32.58 134.69 -16.01
N PRO A 84 -32.40 134.09 -14.82
CA PRO A 84 -31.84 132.74 -14.70
C PRO A 84 -32.74 131.69 -15.38
N PRO A 85 -32.17 130.56 -15.85
CA PRO A 85 -32.97 129.43 -16.34
C PRO A 85 -33.95 128.93 -15.29
N PRO A 86 -35.09 128.34 -15.71
CA PRO A 86 -35.99 127.65 -14.80
C PRO A 86 -35.24 126.55 -14.03
N GLY A 87 -35.41 126.51 -12.70
CA GLY A 87 -34.75 125.53 -11.82
C GLY A 87 -35.03 124.08 -12.21
N GLN A 88 -36.19 123.82 -12.83
CA GLN A 88 -36.58 122.49 -13.29
C GLN A 88 -35.61 121.90 -14.32
N ILE A 89 -34.87 122.73 -15.08
CA ILE A 89 -33.83 122.23 -16.00
C ILE A 89 -32.68 121.61 -15.20
N ALA A 90 -32.31 122.19 -14.06
CA ALA A 90 -31.30 121.62 -13.18
C ALA A 90 -31.80 120.33 -12.53
N ASP A 91 -33.05 120.30 -12.05
CA ASP A 91 -33.67 119.10 -11.48
C ASP A 91 -33.73 117.96 -12.51
N ALA A 92 -34.08 118.26 -13.76
CA ALA A 92 -34.10 117.28 -14.84
C ALA A 92 -32.70 116.74 -15.20
N ARG A 93 -31.64 117.57 -15.10
CA ARG A 93 -30.26 117.12 -15.30
C ARG A 93 -29.81 116.19 -14.18
N ILE A 94 -30.13 116.51 -12.93
CA ILE A 94 -29.83 115.67 -11.77
C ILE A 94 -30.54 114.32 -11.93
N ALA A 95 -31.84 114.33 -12.24
CA ALA A 95 -32.60 113.09 -12.46
C ALA A 95 -32.05 112.26 -13.63
N LEU A 96 -31.55 112.91 -14.70
CA LEU A 96 -30.91 112.21 -15.82
C LEU A 96 -29.57 111.58 -15.41
N GLN A 97 -28.77 112.27 -14.59
CA GLN A 97 -27.54 111.73 -14.03
C GLN A 97 -27.82 110.53 -13.10
N GLU A 98 -28.83 110.63 -12.24
CA GLU A 98 -29.28 109.52 -11.37
C GLU A 98 -29.74 108.31 -12.21
N ALA A 99 -30.44 108.55 -13.32
CA ALA A 99 -30.83 107.50 -14.25
C ALA A 99 -29.62 106.86 -14.96
N GLU A 100 -28.61 107.65 -15.35
CA GLU A 100 -27.37 107.14 -15.94
C GLU A 100 -26.56 106.30 -14.93
N GLU A 101 -26.46 106.73 -13.68
CA GLU A 101 -25.82 105.97 -12.59
C GLU A 101 -26.53 104.63 -12.33
N ALA A 102 -27.85 104.60 -12.49
CA ALA A 102 -28.65 103.37 -12.47
C ALA A 102 -28.55 102.52 -13.74
N ARG A 103 -27.72 102.92 -14.72
CA ARG A 103 -27.53 102.27 -16.03
C ARG A 103 -28.81 102.23 -16.86
N ALA A 104 -29.63 103.28 -16.79
CA ALA A 104 -30.88 103.36 -17.54
C ALA A 104 -30.68 103.48 -19.05
N ASP A 105 -29.52 103.93 -19.50
CA ASP A 105 -29.10 103.91 -20.90
C ASP A 105 -29.02 102.47 -21.46
N GLU A 106 -28.56 101.50 -20.66
CA GLU A 106 -28.45 100.09 -21.05
C GLU A 106 -29.71 99.28 -20.72
N LEU A 107 -30.28 99.51 -19.53
CA LEU A 107 -31.35 98.68 -18.99
C LEU A 107 -32.74 99.25 -19.26
N ALA A 108 -32.89 100.55 -19.49
CA ALA A 108 -34.18 101.21 -19.74
C ALA A 108 -34.06 102.23 -20.89
N THR A 109 -33.34 101.86 -21.95
CA THR A 109 -32.88 102.73 -23.04
C THR A 109 -34.01 103.59 -23.61
N ARG A 110 -35.19 103.02 -23.82
CA ARG A 110 -36.34 103.73 -24.40
C ARG A 110 -36.78 104.92 -23.55
N GLU A 111 -36.84 104.73 -22.24
CA GLU A 111 -37.27 105.74 -21.27
C GLU A 111 -36.15 106.76 -21.04
N TYR A 112 -34.90 106.31 -20.98
CA TYR A 112 -33.73 107.17 -20.88
C TYR A 112 -33.60 108.11 -22.10
N ASP A 113 -33.73 107.57 -23.32
CA ASP A 113 -33.71 108.38 -24.54
C ASP A 113 -34.86 109.40 -24.58
N ALA A 114 -36.02 109.06 -24.01
CA ALA A 114 -37.13 110.00 -23.89
C ALA A 114 -36.79 111.16 -22.94
N ALA A 115 -36.13 110.87 -21.82
CA ALA A 115 -35.66 111.87 -20.88
C ALA A 115 -34.63 112.82 -21.53
N VAL A 116 -33.63 112.27 -22.24
CA VAL A 116 -32.63 113.05 -22.99
C VAL A 116 -33.29 113.96 -24.02
N ARG A 117 -34.26 113.44 -24.79
CA ARG A 117 -35.01 114.24 -25.78
C ARG A 117 -35.79 115.37 -25.12
N HIS A 118 -36.54 115.10 -24.06
CA HIS A 118 -37.31 116.13 -23.36
C HIS A 118 -36.40 117.21 -22.75
N LEU A 119 -35.25 116.83 -22.17
CA LEU A 119 -34.29 117.78 -21.62
C LEU A 119 -33.67 118.65 -22.72
N SER A 120 -33.29 118.04 -23.84
CA SER A 120 -32.78 118.77 -25.00
C SER A 120 -33.77 119.82 -25.51
N VAL A 121 -35.07 119.48 -25.59
CA VAL A 121 -36.14 120.42 -25.96
C VAL A 121 -36.31 121.52 -24.90
N ALA A 122 -36.23 121.21 -23.61
CA ALA A 122 -36.32 122.20 -22.54
C ALA A 122 -35.18 123.23 -22.63
N GLU A 123 -33.95 122.76 -22.83
CA GLU A 123 -32.77 123.60 -22.94
C GLU A 123 -32.75 124.46 -24.20
N SER A 124 -33.15 123.92 -25.36
CA SER A 124 -33.25 124.70 -26.60
C SER A 124 -34.34 125.76 -26.52
N THR A 125 -35.51 125.41 -25.96
CA THR A 125 -36.62 126.36 -25.75
C THR A 125 -36.17 127.55 -24.90
N TRP A 126 -35.47 127.28 -23.80
CA TRP A 126 -34.93 128.35 -22.95
C TRP A 126 -33.85 129.17 -23.66
N ARG A 127 -32.90 128.52 -24.34
CA ARG A 127 -31.76 129.17 -25.00
C ARG A 127 -32.20 130.09 -26.14
N GLU A 128 -33.17 129.64 -26.94
CA GLU A 128 -33.59 130.32 -28.17
C GLU A 128 -34.76 131.28 -27.95
N ARG A 129 -35.80 130.86 -27.23
CA ARG A 129 -37.05 131.62 -27.09
C ARG A 129 -37.19 132.36 -25.77
N ARG A 130 -36.38 132.02 -24.76
CA ARG A 130 -36.48 132.55 -23.38
C ARG A 130 -37.87 132.33 -22.75
N ASP A 131 -38.61 131.32 -23.23
CA ASP A 131 -39.92 130.93 -22.70
C ASP A 131 -39.72 130.00 -21.49
N ALA A 132 -39.85 130.59 -20.30
CA ALA A 132 -39.64 129.89 -19.04
C ALA A 132 -40.71 128.82 -18.75
N GLU A 133 -41.96 129.05 -19.15
CA GLU A 133 -43.08 128.16 -18.84
C GLU A 133 -43.01 126.88 -19.68
N THR A 134 -42.80 127.04 -20.99
CA THR A 134 -42.64 125.90 -21.91
C THR A 134 -41.36 125.12 -21.61
N ALA A 135 -40.25 125.81 -21.33
CA ALA A 135 -39.01 125.15 -20.91
C ALA A 135 -39.18 124.38 -19.59
N ALA A 136 -39.87 124.94 -18.59
CA ALA A 136 -40.18 124.25 -17.34
C ALA A 136 -41.11 123.04 -17.54
N HIS A 137 -42.08 123.12 -18.47
CA HIS A 137 -42.92 121.98 -18.82
C HIS A 137 -42.11 120.81 -19.37
N PHE A 138 -41.27 121.04 -20.38
CA PHE A 138 -40.41 119.99 -20.95
C PHE A 138 -39.37 119.48 -19.95
N ALA A 139 -38.84 120.34 -19.09
CA ALA A 139 -37.95 119.94 -18.00
C ALA A 139 -38.64 119.00 -17.00
N ARG A 140 -39.87 119.31 -16.53
CA ARG A 140 -40.65 118.38 -15.69
C ARG A 140 -40.93 117.05 -16.38
N ARG A 141 -41.19 117.08 -17.70
CA ARG A 141 -41.39 115.86 -18.49
C ARG A 141 -40.10 115.05 -18.65
N ALA A 142 -38.95 115.73 -18.77
CA ALA A 142 -37.63 115.11 -18.79
C ALA A 142 -37.30 114.46 -17.45
N GLU A 143 -37.52 115.17 -16.34
CA GLU A 143 -37.34 114.66 -14.99
C GLU A 143 -38.20 113.42 -14.74
N ALA A 144 -39.50 113.46 -15.08
CA ALA A 144 -40.39 112.33 -14.93
C ALA A 144 -39.95 111.12 -15.78
N SER A 145 -39.55 111.33 -17.03
CA SER A 145 -39.01 110.27 -17.88
C SER A 145 -37.68 109.71 -17.35
N ALA A 146 -36.82 110.55 -16.77
CA ALA A 146 -35.55 110.12 -16.19
C ALA A 146 -35.78 109.25 -14.95
N ARG A 147 -36.64 109.67 -14.03
CA ARG A 147 -37.02 108.88 -12.84
C ARG A 147 -37.68 107.56 -13.23
N GLU A 148 -38.54 107.55 -14.24
CA GLU A 148 -39.13 106.30 -14.76
C GLU A 148 -38.06 105.37 -15.35
N ALA A 149 -37.11 105.92 -16.11
CA ALA A 149 -35.99 105.16 -16.66
C ALA A 149 -35.12 104.57 -15.55
N GLN A 150 -34.79 105.36 -14.51
CA GLN A 150 -34.06 104.91 -13.33
C GLN A 150 -34.75 103.72 -12.65
N TYR A 151 -36.02 103.86 -12.27
CA TYR A 151 -36.72 102.77 -11.56
C TYR A 151 -36.83 101.50 -12.38
N ARG A 152 -37.01 101.62 -13.71
CA ARG A 152 -37.04 100.45 -14.60
C ARG A 152 -35.66 99.80 -14.74
N ALA A 153 -34.60 100.60 -14.76
CA ALA A 153 -33.23 100.11 -14.81
C ALA A 153 -32.87 99.35 -13.53
N GLU A 154 -33.17 99.93 -12.37
CA GLU A 154 -32.98 99.29 -11.06
C GLU A 154 -33.79 97.99 -10.93
N ALA A 155 -35.06 97.98 -11.36
CA ALA A 155 -35.88 96.77 -11.35
C ALA A 155 -35.30 95.65 -12.24
N ARG A 156 -34.85 95.99 -13.45
CA ARG A 156 -34.21 95.01 -14.36
C ARG A 156 -32.88 94.54 -13.83
N ALA A 157 -32.06 95.42 -13.23
CA ALA A 157 -30.80 95.04 -12.59
C ALA A 157 -31.04 94.05 -11.44
N ALA A 158 -32.05 94.30 -10.60
CA ALA A 158 -32.44 93.39 -9.52
C ALA A 158 -32.93 92.03 -10.06
N GLU A 159 -33.73 92.02 -11.13
CA GLU A 159 -34.15 90.78 -11.79
C GLU A 159 -32.95 89.98 -12.35
N GLU A 160 -31.97 90.66 -12.96
CA GLU A 160 -30.76 89.99 -13.46
C GLU A 160 -29.92 89.39 -12.33
N GLU A 161 -29.79 90.10 -11.21
CA GLU A 161 -29.08 89.61 -10.03
C GLU A 161 -29.77 88.38 -9.44
N ILE A 162 -31.10 88.45 -9.25
CA ILE A 162 -31.91 87.30 -8.80
C ILE A 162 -31.73 86.10 -9.74
N ARG A 163 -31.74 86.33 -11.06
CA ARG A 163 -31.52 85.28 -12.05
C ARG A 163 -30.13 84.67 -11.92
N ARG A 164 -29.07 85.49 -11.80
CA ARG A 164 -27.68 85.01 -11.65
C ARG A 164 -27.49 84.20 -10.37
N GLU A 165 -28.04 84.66 -9.25
CA GLU A 165 -27.94 83.93 -7.99
C GLU A 165 -28.80 82.66 -7.98
N THR A 166 -29.95 82.68 -8.65
CA THR A 166 -30.77 81.46 -8.84
C THR A 166 -30.02 80.43 -9.69
N GLU A 167 -29.40 80.85 -10.80
CA GLU A 167 -28.57 79.96 -11.61
C GLU A 167 -27.35 79.43 -10.84
N ARG A 168 -26.70 80.28 -10.04
CA ARG A 168 -25.59 79.88 -9.17
C ARG A 168 -26.04 78.84 -8.15
N ARG A 169 -27.18 79.07 -7.49
CA ARG A 169 -27.79 78.12 -6.55
C ARG A 169 -28.12 76.79 -7.24
N ASN A 170 -28.79 76.83 -8.38
CA ASN A 170 -29.17 75.63 -9.13
C ASN A 170 -27.93 74.83 -9.58
N ARG A 171 -26.87 75.51 -10.06
CA ARG A 171 -25.60 74.85 -10.41
C ARG A 171 -24.93 74.22 -9.20
N ALA A 172 -24.92 74.91 -8.06
CA ALA A 172 -24.36 74.35 -6.83
C ALA A 172 -25.15 73.12 -6.34
N GLU A 173 -26.48 73.16 -6.42
CA GLU A 173 -27.34 72.04 -6.05
C GLU A 173 -27.13 70.82 -6.96
N LEU A 174 -27.07 71.02 -8.28
CA LEU A 174 -26.77 69.95 -9.23
C LEU A 174 -25.37 69.35 -8.99
N ALA A 175 -24.36 70.19 -8.74
CA ALA A 175 -23.01 69.70 -8.45
C ALA A 175 -22.96 68.82 -7.19
N VAL A 176 -23.73 69.16 -6.15
CA VAL A 176 -23.86 68.32 -4.94
C VAL A 176 -24.55 66.99 -5.27
N ARG A 177 -25.61 67.00 -6.08
CA ARG A 177 -26.31 65.78 -6.49
C ARG A 177 -25.47 64.88 -7.37
N ASP A 178 -24.74 65.44 -8.32
CA ASP A 178 -23.82 64.70 -9.18
C ASP A 178 -22.68 64.06 -8.36
N ALA A 179 -22.15 64.78 -7.36
CA ALA A 179 -21.15 64.23 -6.46
C ALA A 179 -21.70 63.08 -5.60
N GLU A 180 -22.95 63.20 -5.12
CA GLU A 180 -23.64 62.15 -4.38
C GLU A 180 -23.89 60.91 -5.25
N ILE A 181 -24.38 61.08 -6.47
CA ILE A 181 -24.57 59.98 -7.43
C ILE A 181 -23.23 59.30 -7.76
N ALA A 182 -22.18 60.08 -8.01
CA ALA A 182 -20.85 59.54 -8.29
C ALA A 182 -20.31 58.72 -7.11
N ARG A 183 -20.53 59.19 -5.87
CA ARG A 183 -20.16 58.45 -4.65
C ARG A 183 -20.96 57.15 -4.53
N LEU A 184 -22.28 57.19 -4.69
CA LEU A 184 -23.11 55.98 -4.62
C LEU A 184 -22.74 54.96 -5.69
N HIS A 185 -22.41 55.42 -6.90
CA HIS A 185 -21.91 54.55 -7.97
C HIS A 185 -20.56 53.93 -7.62
N ALA A 186 -19.63 54.70 -7.03
CA ALA A 186 -18.35 54.16 -6.57
C ALA A 186 -18.54 53.11 -5.48
N GLU A 187 -19.39 53.39 -4.47
CA GLU A 187 -19.73 52.44 -3.41
C GLU A 187 -20.36 51.16 -3.99
N ALA A 188 -21.34 51.29 -4.89
CA ALA A 188 -21.97 50.15 -5.56
C ALA A 188 -20.99 49.31 -6.38
N ARG A 189 -20.02 49.94 -7.07
CA ARG A 189 -18.95 49.22 -7.80
C ARG A 189 -18.08 48.43 -6.84
N THR A 190 -17.61 49.04 -5.76
CA THR A 190 -16.76 48.35 -4.78
C THR A 190 -17.48 47.18 -4.10
N GLU A 191 -18.77 47.33 -3.79
CA GLU A 191 -19.57 46.25 -3.22
C GLU A 191 -19.83 45.13 -4.25
N ALA A 192 -20.05 45.46 -5.52
CA ALA A 192 -20.18 44.47 -6.59
C ALA A 192 -18.88 43.69 -6.81
N GLU A 193 -17.73 44.36 -6.80
CA GLU A 193 -16.41 43.72 -6.88
C GLU A 193 -16.17 42.79 -5.68
N ARG A 194 -16.52 43.23 -4.46
CA ARG A 194 -16.41 42.41 -3.26
C ARG A 194 -17.28 41.15 -3.34
N ARG A 195 -18.53 41.28 -3.77
CA ARG A 195 -19.46 40.15 -3.97
C ARG A 195 -18.97 39.19 -5.06
N ALA A 196 -18.42 39.71 -6.15
CA ALA A 196 -17.83 38.89 -7.21
C ALA A 196 -16.62 38.10 -6.70
N ALA A 197 -15.73 38.75 -5.93
CA ALA A 197 -14.58 38.09 -5.33
C ALA A 197 -14.97 37.04 -4.28
N GLU A 198 -16.00 37.30 -3.47
CA GLU A 198 -16.54 36.33 -2.50
C GLU A 198 -17.16 35.13 -3.21
N ALA A 199 -17.96 35.35 -4.26
CA ALA A 199 -18.56 34.29 -5.08
C ALA A 199 -17.51 33.43 -5.78
N GLU A 200 -16.45 34.04 -6.32
CA GLU A 200 -15.33 33.31 -6.93
C GLU A 200 -14.58 32.46 -5.89
N ARG A 201 -14.35 32.99 -4.68
CA ARG A 201 -13.74 32.21 -3.58
C ARG A 201 -14.60 31.01 -3.21
N GLN A 202 -15.91 31.19 -3.09
CA GLN A 202 -16.85 30.10 -2.81
C GLN A 202 -16.82 29.04 -3.91
N ALA A 203 -16.91 29.44 -5.18
CA ALA A 203 -16.85 28.54 -6.32
C ALA A 203 -15.52 27.77 -6.39
N ASN A 204 -14.40 28.45 -6.11
CA ASN A 204 -13.08 27.80 -6.06
C ASN A 204 -12.96 26.83 -4.89
N GLU A 205 -13.53 27.15 -3.73
CA GLU A 205 -13.54 26.25 -2.59
C GLU A 205 -14.40 25.00 -2.85
N GLU A 206 -15.59 25.15 -3.45
CA GLU A 206 -16.44 24.03 -3.88
C GLU A 206 -15.76 23.17 -4.94
N ARG A 207 -15.10 23.81 -5.92
CA ARG A 207 -14.30 23.10 -6.93
C ARG A 207 -13.16 22.33 -6.30
N ARG A 208 -12.47 22.89 -5.31
CA ARG A 208 -11.43 22.18 -4.57
C ARG A 208 -12.01 20.99 -3.79
N ARG A 209 -13.11 21.18 -3.07
CA ARG A 209 -13.78 20.11 -2.32
C ARG A 209 -14.24 18.97 -3.22
N SER A 210 -14.83 19.29 -4.39
CA SER A 210 -15.25 18.28 -5.36
C SER A 210 -14.07 17.53 -5.98
N LEU A 211 -12.95 18.20 -6.25
CA LEU A 211 -11.73 17.54 -6.71
C LEU A 211 -11.14 16.61 -5.64
N GLU A 212 -11.03 17.09 -4.39
CA GLU A 212 -10.57 16.27 -3.26
C GLU A 212 -11.49 15.06 -3.03
N GLU A 213 -12.80 15.21 -3.16
CA GLU A 213 -13.74 14.10 -3.07
C GLU A 213 -13.55 13.11 -4.23
N ARG A 214 -13.33 13.59 -5.46
CA ARG A 214 -13.06 12.73 -6.61
C ARG A 214 -11.76 11.96 -6.43
N GLU A 215 -10.69 12.61 -5.99
CA GLU A 215 -9.40 11.97 -5.70
C GLU A 215 -9.53 10.93 -4.58
N ARG A 216 -10.30 11.22 -3.52
CA ARG A 216 -10.59 10.24 -2.46
C ARG A 216 -11.36 9.04 -2.98
N ARG A 217 -12.36 9.24 -3.84
CA ARG A 217 -13.13 8.16 -4.46
C ARG A 217 -12.26 7.32 -5.39
N GLU A 218 -11.41 7.95 -6.20
CA GLU A 218 -10.45 7.27 -7.07
C GLU A 218 -9.46 6.45 -6.24
N ALA A 219 -8.85 7.03 -5.20
CA ALA A 219 -7.93 6.35 -4.29
C ALA A 219 -8.59 5.17 -3.56
N ALA A 220 -9.82 5.35 -3.06
CA ALA A 220 -10.59 4.28 -2.43
C ALA A 220 -10.92 3.16 -3.40
N SER A 221 -11.28 3.49 -4.65
CA SER A 221 -11.55 2.49 -5.69
C SER A 221 -10.29 1.71 -6.06
N GLU A 222 -9.13 2.36 -6.13
CA GLU A 222 -7.87 1.71 -6.44
C GLU A 222 -7.41 0.82 -5.27
N GLN A 223 -7.54 1.30 -4.02
CA GLN A 223 -7.29 0.47 -2.84
C GLN A 223 -8.19 -0.76 -2.80
N ALA A 224 -9.48 -0.61 -3.12
CA ALA A 224 -10.40 -1.75 -3.19
C ALA A 224 -10.00 -2.76 -4.29
N ARG A 225 -9.47 -2.29 -5.44
CA ARG A 225 -8.94 -3.17 -6.50
C ARG A 225 -7.70 -3.93 -6.03
N ILE A 226 -6.75 -3.23 -5.41
CA ILE A 226 -5.53 -3.84 -4.84
C ILE A 226 -5.90 -4.89 -3.78
N GLU A 227 -6.83 -4.57 -2.88
CA GLU A 227 -7.29 -5.50 -1.86
C GLU A 227 -8.00 -6.72 -2.46
N THR A 228 -8.85 -6.50 -3.47
CA THR A 228 -9.53 -7.59 -4.19
C THR A 228 -8.53 -8.50 -4.90
N GLU A 229 -7.52 -7.93 -5.54
CA GLU A 229 -6.46 -8.69 -6.20
C GLU A 229 -5.58 -9.44 -5.19
N ALA A 230 -5.20 -8.81 -4.08
CA ALA A 230 -4.48 -9.45 -2.99
C ALA A 230 -5.27 -10.63 -2.41
N ARG A 231 -6.59 -10.47 -2.22
CA ARG A 231 -7.47 -11.55 -1.77
C ARG A 231 -7.52 -12.69 -2.77
N ARG A 232 -7.68 -12.41 -4.06
CA ARG A 232 -7.66 -13.45 -5.12
C ARG A 232 -6.34 -14.21 -5.15
N ASN A 233 -5.22 -13.49 -5.04
CA ASN A 233 -3.89 -14.09 -5.02
C ASN A 233 -3.69 -14.94 -3.74
N ALA A 234 -4.20 -14.50 -2.59
CA ALA A 234 -4.17 -15.27 -1.36
C ALA A 234 -5.04 -16.54 -1.44
N GLU A 235 -6.26 -16.42 -2.00
CA GLU A 235 -7.14 -17.56 -2.25
C GLU A 235 -6.52 -18.57 -3.22
N GLN A 236 -5.86 -18.11 -4.29
CA GLN A 236 -5.15 -18.97 -5.22
C GLN A 236 -4.00 -19.70 -4.53
N ARG A 237 -3.16 -18.99 -3.76
CA ARG A 237 -2.07 -19.61 -2.98
C ARG A 237 -2.58 -20.62 -1.96
N ALA A 238 -3.71 -20.35 -1.32
CA ALA A 238 -4.35 -21.28 -0.40
C ALA A 238 -4.82 -22.56 -1.11
N ARG A 239 -5.44 -22.43 -2.29
CA ARG A 239 -5.84 -23.57 -3.12
C ARG A 239 -4.64 -24.39 -3.61
N GLU A 240 -3.57 -23.72 -4.06
CA GLU A 240 -2.33 -24.38 -4.47
C GLU A 240 -1.69 -25.13 -3.29
N ALA A 241 -1.62 -24.51 -2.10
CA ALA A 241 -1.11 -25.15 -0.90
C ALA A 241 -1.96 -26.36 -0.47
N GLU A 242 -3.29 -26.24 -0.54
CA GLU A 242 -4.20 -27.35 -0.23
C GLU A 242 -4.05 -28.49 -1.24
N GLN A 243 -3.92 -28.19 -2.54
CA GLN A 243 -3.67 -29.20 -3.57
C GLN A 243 -2.33 -29.92 -3.33
N LEU A 244 -1.26 -29.17 -3.04
CA LEU A 244 0.04 -29.76 -2.71
C LEU A 244 -0.04 -30.63 -1.45
N SER A 245 -0.79 -30.22 -0.43
CA SER A 245 -1.03 -31.04 0.77
C SER A 245 -1.75 -32.33 0.44
N ARG A 246 -2.82 -32.27 -0.36
CA ARG A 246 -3.58 -33.45 -0.81
C ARG A 246 -2.72 -34.39 -1.64
N GLU A 247 -1.88 -33.86 -2.54
CA GLU A 247 -0.94 -34.65 -3.33
C GLU A 247 0.12 -35.32 -2.45
N ALA A 248 0.66 -34.61 -1.45
CA ALA A 248 1.61 -35.17 -0.49
C ALA A 248 0.97 -36.27 0.38
N GLU A 249 -0.26 -36.06 0.85
CA GLU A 249 -1.02 -37.07 1.59
C GLU A 249 -1.31 -38.31 0.75
N ALA A 250 -1.70 -38.13 -0.52
CA ALA A 250 -1.91 -39.23 -1.45
C ALA A 250 -0.64 -40.03 -1.70
N ARG A 251 0.51 -39.36 -1.94
CA ARG A 251 1.81 -40.02 -2.08
C ARG A 251 2.20 -40.78 -0.82
N ALA A 252 2.02 -40.18 0.35
CA ALA A 252 2.30 -40.84 1.63
C ALA A 252 1.36 -42.04 1.87
N ALA A 253 0.10 -41.95 1.44
CA ALA A 253 -0.84 -43.07 1.52
C ALA A 253 -0.44 -44.22 0.59
N GLU A 254 -0.04 -43.91 -0.65
CA GLU A 254 0.49 -44.92 -1.60
C GLU A 254 1.76 -45.59 -1.06
N GLU A 255 2.68 -44.82 -0.46
CA GLU A 255 3.88 -45.38 0.17
C GLU A 255 3.53 -46.29 1.34
N ARG A 256 2.61 -45.88 2.23
CA ARG A 256 2.12 -46.74 3.32
C ARG A 256 1.50 -48.03 2.79
N GLN A 257 0.68 -47.95 1.74
CA GLN A 257 0.09 -49.15 1.11
C GLN A 257 1.17 -50.06 0.52
N ARG A 258 2.20 -49.49 -0.14
CA ARG A 258 3.32 -50.28 -0.69
C ARG A 258 4.13 -50.95 0.41
N GLU A 259 4.39 -50.26 1.52
CA GLU A 259 5.07 -50.84 2.68
C GLU A 259 4.26 -51.94 3.34
N GLU A 260 2.96 -51.73 3.53
CA GLU A 260 2.05 -52.74 4.06
C GLU A 260 2.00 -53.97 3.15
N GLN A 261 1.91 -53.76 1.83
CA GLN A 261 1.94 -54.85 0.86
C GLN A 261 3.26 -55.63 0.93
N ARG A 262 4.40 -54.93 1.02
CA ARG A 262 5.72 -55.57 1.19
C ARG A 262 5.79 -56.39 2.47
N ARG A 263 5.25 -55.87 3.59
CA ARG A 263 5.19 -56.60 4.87
C ARG A 263 4.32 -57.86 4.75
N LEU A 264 3.17 -57.77 4.10
CA LEU A 264 2.29 -58.92 3.88
C LEU A 264 2.93 -59.95 2.95
N ASP A 265 3.62 -59.52 1.89
CA ASP A 265 4.35 -60.40 0.99
C ASP A 265 5.52 -61.09 1.69
N GLU A 266 6.26 -60.37 2.53
CA GLU A 266 7.33 -60.94 3.37
C GLU A 266 6.79 -61.94 4.38
N GLN A 267 5.67 -61.62 5.07
CA GLN A 267 5.01 -62.55 5.98
C GLN A 267 4.57 -63.83 5.27
N ARG A 268 3.92 -63.72 4.11
CA ARG A 268 3.50 -64.87 3.31
C ARG A 268 4.68 -65.74 2.89
N ARG A 269 5.78 -65.10 2.47
CA ARG A 269 7.01 -65.81 2.10
C ARG A 269 7.59 -66.57 3.31
N LEU A 270 7.67 -65.92 4.46
CA LEU A 270 8.17 -66.54 5.69
C LEU A 270 7.27 -67.68 6.16
N GLU A 271 5.95 -67.55 6.05
CA GLU A 271 5.00 -68.62 6.36
C GLU A 271 5.16 -69.82 5.42
N GLU A 272 5.34 -69.57 4.12
CA GLU A 272 5.57 -70.63 3.14
C GLU A 272 6.91 -71.33 3.36
N GLU A 273 7.98 -70.58 3.65
CA GLU A 273 9.28 -71.12 4.04
C GLU A 273 9.17 -71.95 5.34
N ARG A 274 8.38 -71.49 6.33
CA ARG A 274 8.13 -72.25 7.57
C ARG A 274 7.36 -73.53 7.28
N ARG A 275 6.31 -73.48 6.45
CA ARG A 275 5.53 -74.66 6.05
C ARG A 275 6.41 -75.69 5.34
N GLN A 276 7.24 -75.25 4.39
CA GLN A 276 8.19 -76.12 3.70
C GLN A 276 9.21 -76.74 4.65
N ALA A 277 9.73 -75.97 5.61
CA ALA A 277 10.65 -76.50 6.62
C ALA A 277 9.97 -77.52 7.56
N GLU A 278 8.71 -77.29 7.94
CA GLU A 278 7.91 -78.24 8.74
C GLU A 278 7.63 -79.52 7.94
N GLU A 279 7.24 -79.41 6.67
CA GLU A 279 7.03 -80.54 5.76
C GLU A 279 8.31 -81.35 5.54
N ALA A 280 9.46 -80.68 5.33
CA ALA A 280 10.76 -81.33 5.19
C ALA A 280 11.16 -82.10 6.47
N ARG A 281 11.00 -81.47 7.65
CA ARG A 281 11.25 -82.14 8.94
C ARG A 281 10.33 -83.33 9.16
N ALA A 282 9.06 -83.23 8.76
CA ALA A 282 8.10 -84.33 8.86
C ALA A 282 8.48 -85.47 7.91
N ALA A 283 8.94 -85.18 6.70
CA ALA A 283 9.43 -86.16 5.75
C ALA A 283 10.68 -86.89 6.26
N GLU A 284 11.66 -86.15 6.78
CA GLU A 284 12.87 -86.71 7.41
C GLU A 284 12.50 -87.60 8.62
N ALA A 285 11.60 -87.15 9.49
CA ALA A 285 11.14 -87.93 10.64
C ALA A 285 10.42 -89.22 10.20
N ALA A 286 9.61 -89.16 9.15
CA ALA A 286 8.93 -90.33 8.59
C ALA A 286 9.91 -91.33 7.96
N GLU A 287 10.97 -90.86 7.31
CA GLU A 287 12.03 -91.72 6.77
C GLU A 287 12.80 -92.43 7.89
N ILE A 288 13.20 -91.69 8.93
CA ILE A 288 13.86 -92.25 10.11
C ILE A 288 12.96 -93.30 10.79
N ALA A 289 11.66 -93.03 10.91
CA ALA A 289 10.71 -93.98 11.49
C ALA A 289 10.60 -95.27 10.66
N ARG A 290 10.50 -95.17 9.33
CA ARG A 290 10.47 -96.34 8.42
C ARG A 290 11.72 -97.20 8.55
N LEU A 291 12.90 -96.58 8.56
CA LEU A 291 14.17 -97.31 8.71
C LEU A 291 14.24 -98.05 10.05
N ARG A 292 13.76 -97.44 11.14
CA ARG A 292 13.69 -98.10 12.46
C ARG A 292 12.73 -99.28 12.44
N GLU A 293 11.54 -99.13 11.87
CA GLU A 293 10.57 -100.22 11.75
C GLU A 293 11.13 -101.40 10.94
N GLU A 294 11.85 -101.13 9.83
CA GLU A 294 12.50 -102.16 9.02
C GLU A 294 13.60 -102.90 9.80
N GLN A 295 14.43 -102.17 10.56
CA GLN A 295 15.44 -102.77 11.43
C GLN A 295 14.83 -103.63 12.53
N GLU A 296 13.78 -103.13 13.19
CA GLU A 296 13.07 -103.89 14.23
C GLU A 296 12.44 -105.16 13.67
N ARG A 297 11.83 -105.08 12.49
CA ARG A 297 11.24 -106.22 11.79
C ARG A 297 12.29 -107.27 11.44
N THR A 298 13.42 -106.84 10.88
CA THR A 298 14.54 -107.73 10.55
C THR A 298 15.09 -108.43 11.79
N ARG A 299 15.22 -107.70 12.91
CA ARG A 299 15.69 -108.24 14.19
C ARG A 299 14.73 -109.26 14.78
N GLU A 300 13.42 -108.99 14.71
CA GLU A 300 12.40 -109.91 15.22
C GLU A 300 12.28 -111.18 14.35
N GLU A 301 12.43 -111.07 13.03
CA GLU A 301 12.48 -112.21 12.11
C GLU A 301 13.71 -113.10 12.38
N LEU A 302 14.88 -112.48 12.61
CA LEU A 302 16.09 -113.21 13.02
C LEU A 302 15.86 -113.93 14.35
N ARG A 303 15.34 -113.24 15.37
CA ARG A 303 15.01 -113.82 16.68
C ARG A 303 14.08 -115.02 16.54
N THR A 304 13.00 -114.86 15.78
CA THR A 304 12.01 -115.92 15.54
C THR A 304 12.66 -117.13 14.87
N THR A 305 13.49 -116.92 13.85
CA THR A 305 14.19 -117.99 13.14
C THR A 305 15.13 -118.75 14.07
N LEU A 306 15.92 -118.03 14.88
CA LEU A 306 16.86 -118.62 15.82
C LEU A 306 16.17 -119.39 16.96
N SER A 307 15.01 -118.90 17.44
CA SER A 307 14.25 -119.55 18.53
C SER A 307 13.70 -120.93 18.18
N ARG A 308 13.57 -121.25 16.87
CA ARG A 308 13.19 -122.59 16.40
C ARG A 308 14.38 -123.56 16.40
N LEU A 309 15.61 -123.04 16.35
CA LEU A 309 16.83 -123.83 16.18
C LEU A 309 17.55 -124.08 17.50
N ALA A 310 17.45 -123.14 18.44
CA ALA A 310 18.09 -123.17 19.75
C ALA A 310 17.23 -122.44 20.80
N GLU A 311 17.55 -122.63 22.08
CA GLU A 311 16.97 -121.80 23.12
C GLU A 311 17.55 -120.38 23.00
N VAL A 312 16.66 -119.39 22.87
CA VAL A 312 17.03 -117.98 22.66
C VAL A 312 16.56 -117.13 23.83
N ARG A 313 17.45 -116.35 24.42
CA ARG A 313 17.14 -115.39 25.49
C ARG A 313 17.64 -114.00 25.12
N GLN A 314 16.87 -112.98 25.50
CA GLN A 314 17.29 -111.59 25.37
C GLN A 314 17.94 -111.16 26.68
N GLU A 315 19.22 -110.81 26.62
CA GLU A 315 19.96 -110.28 27.76
C GLU A 315 20.44 -108.85 27.45
N ALA A 316 20.92 -108.14 28.47
CA ALA A 316 21.50 -106.80 28.30
C ALA A 316 22.69 -106.79 27.33
N ARG A 317 23.40 -107.92 27.21
CA ARG A 317 24.53 -108.12 26.28
C ARG A 317 24.11 -108.51 24.85
N GLY A 318 22.82 -108.67 24.58
CA GLY A 318 22.30 -109.01 23.26
C GLY A 318 21.49 -110.31 23.23
N LEU A 319 21.34 -110.87 22.04
CA LEU A 319 20.62 -112.12 21.82
C LEU A 319 21.54 -113.31 22.15
N VAL A 320 21.18 -114.10 23.15
CA VAL A 320 21.97 -115.25 23.61
C VAL A 320 21.30 -116.53 23.14
N LEU A 321 22.07 -117.37 22.44
CA LEU A 321 21.66 -118.71 22.00
C LEU A 321 22.35 -119.77 22.86
N THR A 322 21.57 -120.65 23.50
CA THR A 322 22.11 -121.75 24.31
C THR A 322 22.00 -123.07 23.55
N LEU A 323 23.14 -123.72 23.35
CA LEU A 323 23.25 -125.02 22.70
C LEU A 323 23.63 -126.10 23.73
N PRO A 324 22.77 -127.10 24.00
CA PRO A 324 23.06 -128.12 25.01
C PRO A 324 24.23 -129.03 24.59
N GLY A 325 25.36 -128.92 25.29
CA GLY A 325 26.61 -129.60 24.92
C GLY A 325 26.51 -131.12 24.76
N SER A 326 25.69 -131.79 25.57
CA SER A 326 25.43 -133.24 25.52
C SER A 326 24.78 -133.71 24.22
N VAL A 327 24.08 -132.81 23.51
CA VAL A 327 23.44 -133.10 22.22
C VAL A 327 24.40 -132.85 21.07
N TYR A 328 25.24 -131.80 21.17
CA TYR A 328 26.13 -131.39 20.09
C TYR A 328 27.47 -132.15 20.08
N PHE A 329 27.92 -132.65 21.22
CA PHE A 329 29.21 -133.31 21.39
C PHE A 329 29.07 -134.63 22.15
N ALA A 330 29.89 -135.63 21.79
CA ALA A 330 30.05 -136.82 22.62
C ALA A 330 30.94 -136.51 23.85
N VAL A 331 30.86 -137.36 24.87
CA VAL A 331 31.68 -137.26 26.09
C VAL A 331 33.17 -137.19 25.72
N ASN A 332 33.90 -136.21 26.29
CA ASN A 332 35.32 -135.95 26.01
C ASN A 332 35.68 -135.74 24.53
N LYS A 333 34.72 -135.30 23.69
CA LYS A 333 34.96 -134.96 22.29
C LYS A 333 34.61 -133.50 22.00
N SER A 334 35.37 -132.91 21.07
CA SER A 334 35.16 -131.58 20.49
C SER A 334 34.61 -131.63 19.05
N ILE A 335 34.38 -132.82 18.51
CA ILE A 335 33.81 -133.00 17.17
C ILE A 335 32.28 -132.92 17.29
N VAL A 336 31.67 -131.98 16.55
CA VAL A 336 30.22 -131.86 16.49
C VAL A 336 29.62 -133.11 15.83
N GLN A 337 28.60 -133.68 16.47
CA GLN A 337 27.89 -134.85 15.96
C GLN A 337 27.30 -134.56 14.57
N PRO A 338 27.40 -135.48 13.58
CA PRO A 338 26.89 -135.25 12.22
C PRO A 338 25.42 -134.79 12.18
N ALA A 339 24.57 -135.34 13.05
CA ALA A 339 23.15 -134.99 13.16
C ALA A 339 22.90 -133.52 13.60
N MET A 340 23.86 -132.90 14.30
CA MET A 340 23.75 -131.52 14.80
C MET A 340 24.46 -130.50 13.91
N ARG A 341 25.27 -130.95 12.95
CA ARG A 341 25.90 -130.08 11.95
C ARG A 341 24.87 -129.35 11.10
N SER A 342 23.80 -130.03 10.67
CA SER A 342 22.71 -129.41 9.90
C SER A 342 22.05 -128.25 10.65
N ARG A 343 21.79 -128.40 11.95
CA ARG A 343 21.23 -127.33 12.81
C ARG A 343 22.18 -126.14 12.94
N LEU A 344 23.49 -126.36 13.11
CA LEU A 344 24.47 -125.27 13.11
C LEU A 344 24.55 -124.58 11.74
N THR A 345 24.44 -125.32 10.64
CA THR A 345 24.37 -124.74 9.29
C THR A 345 23.10 -123.90 9.08
N GLU A 346 21.97 -124.29 9.66
CA GLU A 346 20.74 -123.48 9.63
C GLU A 346 20.88 -122.20 10.46
N ILE A 347 21.52 -122.26 11.63
CA ILE A 347 21.86 -121.07 12.44
C ILE A 347 22.79 -120.14 11.66
N ALA A 348 23.81 -120.69 10.99
CA ALA A 348 24.74 -119.94 10.16
C ALA A 348 24.02 -119.19 9.02
N ARG A 349 23.07 -119.87 8.36
CA ARG A 349 22.27 -119.27 7.30
C ARG A 349 21.41 -118.12 7.82
N ALA A 350 20.74 -118.31 8.95
CA ALA A 350 19.92 -117.27 9.59
C ALA A 350 20.75 -116.02 9.93
N LEU A 351 21.94 -116.21 10.52
CA LEU A 351 22.85 -115.12 10.89
C LEU A 351 23.49 -114.41 9.68
N SER A 352 23.71 -115.13 8.57
CA SER A 352 24.25 -114.56 7.33
C SER A 352 23.19 -113.78 6.54
N THR A 353 21.95 -114.29 6.47
CA THR A 353 20.87 -113.68 5.68
C THR A 353 20.24 -112.45 6.32
N ALA A 354 20.29 -112.32 7.66
CA ALA A 354 19.69 -111.18 8.35
C ALA A 354 20.34 -109.83 8.05
N GLY A 355 21.48 -109.79 7.34
CA GLY A 355 22.12 -108.53 6.90
C GLY A 355 22.62 -107.62 8.03
N ASP A 356 22.50 -108.06 9.28
CA ASP A 356 22.96 -107.38 10.48
C ASP A 356 24.45 -107.60 10.66
N ASP A 357 25.25 -106.54 10.80
CA ASP A 357 26.70 -106.59 11.04
C ASP A 357 27.08 -106.90 12.50
N SER A 358 26.10 -107.23 13.36
CA SER A 358 26.33 -107.58 14.75
C SER A 358 27.44 -108.62 14.97
N SER A 359 28.29 -108.37 15.95
CA SER A 359 29.34 -109.27 16.42
C SER A 359 28.76 -110.50 17.13
N ILE A 360 29.30 -111.68 16.84
CA ILE A 360 28.89 -112.98 17.39
C ILE A 360 29.99 -113.51 18.29
N LEU A 361 29.67 -113.75 19.56
CA LEU A 361 30.56 -114.38 20.54
C LEU A 361 30.10 -115.82 20.80
N ILE A 362 30.97 -116.79 20.56
CA ILE A 362 30.72 -118.21 20.85
C ILE A 362 31.42 -118.58 22.16
N GLU A 363 30.64 -118.88 23.17
CA GLU A 363 31.13 -119.26 24.50
C GLU A 363 31.06 -120.79 24.68
N GLY A 364 32.20 -121.42 24.93
CA GLY A 364 32.32 -122.86 25.20
C GLY A 364 32.35 -123.14 26.69
N HIS A 365 31.59 -124.15 27.14
CA HIS A 365 31.50 -124.55 28.55
C HIS A 365 31.66 -126.08 28.71
N THR A 366 32.13 -126.53 29.86
CA THR A 366 32.18 -127.94 30.28
C THR A 366 31.50 -128.12 31.64
N ASP A 367 31.24 -129.37 32.02
CA ASP A 367 30.94 -129.76 33.40
C ASP A 367 32.22 -129.75 34.25
N SER A 368 32.06 -130.06 35.54
CA SER A 368 33.16 -130.13 36.52
C SER A 368 33.94 -131.45 36.50
N ASP A 369 33.65 -132.32 35.53
CA ASP A 369 34.26 -133.66 35.44
C ASP A 369 35.57 -133.58 34.64
N GLY A 370 36.72 -133.50 35.32
CA GLY A 370 38.03 -133.44 34.69
C GLY A 370 38.99 -132.46 35.37
N SER A 371 40.15 -132.20 34.77
CA SER A 371 41.03 -131.13 35.25
C SER A 371 40.66 -129.79 34.61
N ASN A 372 40.90 -128.69 35.31
CA ASN A 372 40.57 -127.35 34.84
C ASN A 372 41.25 -127.02 33.50
N GLU A 373 42.52 -127.40 33.33
CA GLU A 373 43.23 -127.19 32.06
C GLU A 373 42.61 -127.99 30.92
N TYR A 374 42.19 -129.23 31.20
CA TYR A 374 41.53 -130.09 30.23
C TYR A 374 40.17 -129.54 29.82
N ASN A 375 39.37 -129.11 30.78
CA ASN A 375 38.04 -128.52 30.59
C ASN A 375 38.09 -127.19 29.83
N LEU A 376 39.07 -126.34 30.14
CA LEU A 376 39.29 -125.09 29.41
C LEU A 376 39.64 -125.34 27.94
N GLU A 377 40.59 -126.24 27.67
CA GLU A 377 40.98 -126.58 26.30
C GLU A 377 39.83 -127.27 25.54
N LEU A 378 39.10 -128.18 26.18
CA LEU A 378 37.94 -128.83 25.58
C LEU A 378 36.83 -127.83 25.22
N SER A 379 36.56 -126.86 26.11
CA SER A 379 35.56 -125.82 25.87
C SER A 379 35.94 -124.90 24.70
N ARG A 380 37.23 -124.53 24.59
CA ARG A 380 37.79 -123.73 23.50
C ARG A 380 37.69 -124.48 22.17
N LEU A 381 38.10 -125.74 22.15
CA LEU A 381 38.03 -126.61 20.97
C LEU A 381 36.58 -126.82 20.51
N ARG A 382 35.62 -126.93 21.43
CA ARG A 382 34.18 -127.02 21.12
C ARG A 382 33.66 -125.71 20.50
N ALA A 383 33.99 -124.56 21.07
CA ALA A 383 33.63 -123.26 20.51
C ALA A 383 34.23 -123.07 19.10
N GLU A 384 35.48 -123.50 18.89
CA GLU A 384 36.18 -123.42 17.61
C GLU A 384 35.62 -124.40 16.56
N ALA A 385 35.14 -125.57 16.98
CA ALA A 385 34.42 -126.50 16.13
C ALA A 385 33.07 -125.93 15.66
N VAL A 386 32.33 -125.26 16.55
CA VAL A 386 31.09 -124.53 16.18
C VAL A 386 31.41 -123.38 15.24
N ARG A 387 32.44 -122.56 15.54
CA ARG A 387 32.91 -121.47 14.67
C ARG A 387 33.21 -121.97 13.26
N SER A 388 33.96 -123.06 13.14
CA SER A 388 34.31 -123.64 11.85
C SER A 388 33.07 -123.99 11.01
N ILE A 389 32.00 -124.49 11.66
CA ILE A 389 30.74 -124.84 11.00
C ILE A 389 29.92 -123.59 10.63
N LEU A 390 29.90 -122.55 11.49
CA LEU A 390 29.21 -121.29 11.19
C LEU A 390 29.90 -120.51 10.06
N VAL A 391 31.23 -120.49 10.02
CA VAL A 391 32.00 -119.90 8.92
C VAL A 391 31.76 -120.67 7.62
N ALA A 392 31.80 -122.01 7.66
CA ALA A 392 31.48 -122.84 6.50
C ALA A 392 30.03 -122.65 6.02
N GLY A 393 29.12 -122.28 6.92
CA GLY A 393 27.73 -121.93 6.63
C GLY A 393 27.50 -120.50 6.14
N GLY A 394 28.56 -119.70 5.94
CA GLY A 394 28.49 -118.38 5.30
C GLY A 394 28.49 -117.18 6.26
N VAL A 395 28.76 -117.38 7.55
CA VAL A 395 28.95 -116.25 8.48
C VAL A 395 30.39 -115.70 8.32
N PRO A 396 30.59 -114.39 8.09
CA PRO A 396 31.92 -113.81 7.97
C PRO A 396 32.79 -114.09 9.19
N SER A 397 34.01 -114.60 8.99
CA SER A 397 34.90 -115.00 10.08
C SER A 397 35.29 -113.87 11.02
N GLY A 398 35.33 -112.62 10.51
CA GLY A 398 35.59 -111.40 11.28
C GLY A 398 34.46 -110.98 12.21
N ARG A 399 33.27 -111.58 12.07
CA ARG A 399 32.14 -111.37 13.00
C ARG A 399 32.14 -112.36 14.16
N ILE A 400 32.94 -113.43 14.11
CA ILE A 400 32.88 -114.51 15.09
C ILE A 400 34.12 -114.52 15.97
N GLU A 401 33.93 -114.29 17.25
CA GLU A 401 34.90 -114.51 18.32
C GLU A 401 34.55 -115.79 19.10
N THR A 402 35.56 -116.53 19.56
CA THR A 402 35.37 -117.77 20.33
C THR A 402 36.10 -117.66 21.65
N GLN A 403 35.43 -118.03 22.74
CA GLN A 403 36.01 -118.04 24.08
C GLN A 403 35.66 -119.36 24.79
N GLY A 404 36.66 -120.05 25.31
CA GLY A 404 36.46 -121.19 26.22
C GLY A 404 36.43 -120.73 27.67
N TYR A 405 35.45 -121.18 28.45
CA TYR A 405 35.35 -120.89 29.88
C TYR A 405 35.55 -122.13 30.76
N GLY A 406 35.69 -123.32 30.18
CA GLY A 406 35.70 -124.58 30.95
C GLY A 406 34.49 -124.67 31.86
N GLU A 407 34.72 -125.04 33.12
CA GLU A 407 33.71 -125.15 34.18
C GLU A 407 33.42 -123.83 34.90
N THR A 408 34.17 -122.75 34.62
CA THR A 408 34.14 -121.50 35.42
C THR A 408 32.85 -120.69 35.31
N ARG A 409 31.97 -121.04 34.37
CA ARG A 409 30.66 -120.40 34.14
C ARG A 409 29.60 -121.48 33.85
N PRO A 410 29.01 -122.13 34.86
CA PRO A 410 27.97 -123.13 34.62
C PRO A 410 26.70 -122.47 34.06
N ILE A 411 26.13 -123.07 33.00
CA ILE A 411 24.91 -122.60 32.31
C ILE A 411 23.63 -123.27 32.83
N ALA A 412 23.77 -124.34 33.62
CA ALA A 412 22.73 -125.02 34.38
C ALA A 412 23.38 -125.60 35.65
N SER A 413 22.73 -125.46 36.80
CA SER A 413 23.15 -126.01 38.11
C SER A 413 22.45 -127.32 38.43
#